data_AF-A0A349ZVF4-F1
#
_entry.id   AF-A0A349ZVF4-F1
#
_cell.length_a   1.000
_cell.length_b   1.000
_cell.length_c   1.000
_cell.angle_alpha   90.00
_cell.angle_beta   90.00
_cell.angle_gamma   90.00
#
_symmetry.space_group_name_H-M   'P 1'
#
loop_
_entity.id
_entity.type
_entity.pdbx_description
1 polymer ?
#
loop_
_entity_poly.entity_id
_entity_poly.type
_entity_poly.pdbx_seq_one_letter_code
_entity_poly.pdbx_strand_id
1 'polypeptide(L)' 'MPFYSDEIIEQVRQSTDIVQLISGFVNLKRKGSNYFGLCPFHNEKTGSFSVSENKQMYYCFG' A
#
# COMPACT_ATOMS: atom_id res chain seq x y z
N MET A 1 26.02 0.77 -1.28
CA MET A 1 25.84 -0.46 -0.47
C MET A 1 24.76 -0.16 0.55
N PRO A 2 23.72 -0.98 0.68
CA PRO A 2 22.71 -0.79 1.73
C PRO A 2 23.38 -0.90 3.11
N PHE A 3 22.96 -0.05 4.06
CA PHE A 3 23.46 -0.04 5.45
C PHE A 3 22.98 -1.26 6.26
N TYR A 4 21.95 -1.96 5.79
CA TYR A 4 21.34 -3.12 6.42
C TYR A 4 21.43 -4.34 5.49
N SER A 5 21.49 -5.54 6.05
CA SER A 5 21.46 -6.78 5.28
C SER A 5 20.09 -7.00 4.62
N ASP A 6 20.07 -7.75 3.52
CA ASP A 6 18.83 -8.11 2.83
C ASP A 6 17.86 -8.88 3.75
N GLU A 7 18.40 -9.68 4.67
CA GLU A 7 17.60 -10.38 5.69
C GLU A 7 16.84 -9.41 6.60
N ILE A 8 17.49 -8.34 7.07
CA ILE A 8 16.84 -7.31 7.90
C ILE A 8 15.76 -6.59 7.08
N ILE A 9 16.04 -6.28 5.81
CA ILE A 9 15.09 -5.61 4.92
C ILE A 9 13.84 -6.48 4.72
N GLU A 10 14.01 -7.78 4.49
CA GLU A 10 12.90 -8.72 4.32
C GLU A 10 12.13 -8.94 5.63
N GLN A 11 12.79 -8.99 6.78
CA GLN A 11 12.10 -9.06 8.09
C GLN A 11 11.18 -7.85 8.31
N VAL A 12 11.64 -6.64 7.98
CA VAL A 12 10.81 -5.42 8.07
C VAL A 12 9.62 -5.50 7.11
N ARG A 13 9.84 -5.96 5.87
CA ARG A 13 8.75 -6.13 4.88
C ARG A 13 7.71 -7.14 5.35
N GLN A 14 8.13 -8.30 5.87
CA GLN A 14 7.24 -9.37 6.33
C GLN A 14 6.46 -9.00 7.59
N SER A 15 7.03 -8.16 8.45
CA SER A 15 6.37 -7.69 9.68
C SER A 15 5.44 -6.49 9.46
N THR A 16 5.39 -5.95 8.24
CA THR A 16 4.56 -4.80 7.89
C THR A 16 3.32 -5.23 7.12
N ASP A 17 2.14 -4.89 7.64
CA ASP A 17 0.90 -4.95 6.85
C ASP A 17 0.76 -3.67 6.01
N ILE A 18 0.81 -3.83 4.69
CA ILE A 18 0.69 -2.70 3.76
C ILE A 18 -0.66 -1.96 3.87
N VAL A 19 -1.76 -2.65 4.17
CA VAL A 19 -3.08 -2.03 4.29
C VAL A 19 -3.11 -1.15 5.52
N GLN A 20 -2.60 -1.65 6.65
CA GLN A 20 -2.50 -0.88 7.89
C GLN A 20 -1.60 0.34 7.71
N LEU A 21 -0.41 0.16 7.12
CA LEU A 21 0.54 1.24 6.89
C LEU A 21 -0.09 2.35 6.04
N ILE A 22 -0.68 2.00 4.90
CA ILE A 22 -1.24 3.00 3.98
C ILE A 22 -2.51 3.65 4.56
N SER A 23 -3.30 2.92 5.34
CA SER A 23 -4.50 3.47 5.99
C SER A 23 -4.19 4.62 6.96
N GLY A 24 -2.95 4.74 7.42
CA GLY A 24 -2.47 5.91 8.18
C GLY A 24 -2.35 7.20 7.36
N PHE A 25 -2.35 7.11 6.03
CA PHE A 25 -2.16 8.24 5.11
C PHE A 25 -3.35 8.44 4.15
N VAL A 26 -4.02 7.35 3.76
CA VAL A 26 -5.09 7.36 2.76
C VAL A 26 -6.33 6.71 3.36
N ASN A 27 -7.48 7.36 3.20
CA ASN A 27 -8.76 6.75 3.57
C ASN A 27 -9.09 5.62 2.57
N LEU A 28 -8.89 4.39 3.02
CA LEU A 28 -9.12 3.17 2.25
C LEU A 28 -10.47 2.53 2.59
N LYS A 29 -11.19 2.09 1.57
CA LYS A 29 -12.44 1.33 1.69
C LYS A 29 -12.30 -0.03 1.01
N ARG A 30 -12.69 -1.09 1.70
CA ARG A 30 -12.66 -2.44 1.15
C ARG A 30 -13.66 -2.61 0.01
N LYS A 31 -13.21 -3.13 -1.14
CA LYS A 31 -14.04 -3.46 -2.31
C LYS A 31 -13.55 -4.78 -2.91
N GLY A 32 -14.31 -5.84 -2.68
CA GLY A 32 -13.88 -7.20 -3.01
C GLY A 32 -12.69 -7.62 -2.14
N SER A 33 -11.62 -8.11 -2.77
CA SER A 33 -10.38 -8.54 -2.10
C SER A 33 -9.35 -7.43 -1.88
N ASN A 34 -9.59 -6.23 -2.43
CA ASN A 34 -8.68 -5.09 -2.33
C ASN A 34 -9.32 -3.94 -1.56
N TYR A 35 -8.50 -2.94 -1.25
CA TYR A 35 -8.91 -1.67 -0.65
C TYR A 35 -8.69 -0.56 -1.66
N PHE A 36 -9.59 0.43 -1.68
CA PHE A 36 -9.52 1.54 -2.63
C PHE A 36 -9.63 2.90 -1.92
N GLY A 37 -8.91 3.89 -2.44
CA GLY A 37 -8.94 5.27 -1.98
C GLY A 37 -8.56 6.25 -3.09
N LEU A 38 -8.48 7.53 -2.76
CA LEU A 38 -7.90 8.54 -3.64
C LEU A 38 -6.37 8.40 -3.62
N CYS A 39 -5.74 8.51 -4.79
CA CYS A 39 -4.29 8.48 -4.88
C CYS A 39 -3.68 9.71 -4.20
N PRO A 40 -2.70 9.56 -3.28
CA PRO A 40 -2.02 10.69 -2.66
C PRO A 40 -1.03 11.39 -3.61
N PHE A 41 -0.76 10.82 -4.79
CA PHE A 41 0.22 11.32 -5.76
C PHE A 41 -0.43 12.06 -6.94
N HIS A 42 -1.71 11.86 -7.20
CA HIS A 42 -2.45 12.49 -8.29
C HIS A 42 -3.64 13.29 -7.74
N ASN A 43 -3.87 14.48 -8.29
CA ASN A 43 -5.03 15.29 -7.91
C ASN A 43 -6.28 14.81 -8.67
N GLU A 44 -6.90 13.75 -8.15
CA GLU A 44 -8.06 13.10 -8.76
C GLU A 44 -9.32 13.20 -7.90
N LYS A 45 -10.49 13.03 -8.54
CA LYS A 45 -11.81 13.04 -7.85
C LYS A 45 -12.39 11.64 -7.64
N THR A 46 -11.84 10.63 -8.32
CA THR A 46 -12.31 9.25 -8.31
C THR A 46 -11.22 8.37 -7.74
N GLY A 47 -11.57 7.42 -6.87
CA GLY A 47 -10.56 6.54 -6.27
C GLY A 47 -9.93 5.60 -7.29
N SER A 48 -8.68 5.89 -7.70
CA SER A 48 -7.89 5.04 -8.60
C SER A 48 -6.80 4.26 -7.86
N PHE A 49 -6.62 4.50 -6.56
CA PHE A 49 -5.58 3.87 -5.76
C PHE A 49 -6.08 2.58 -5.13
N SER A 50 -5.52 1.45 -5.52
CA SER A 50 -5.84 0.11 -5.03
C SER A 50 -4.72 -0.46 -4.16
N VAL A 51 -5.06 -1.04 -3.02
CA VAL A 51 -4.14 -1.78 -2.14
C VAL A 51 -4.60 -3.22 -2.03
N SER A 52 -3.69 -4.16 -2.24
CA SER A 52 -3.96 -5.59 -2.15
C SER A 52 -3.25 -6.16 -0.92
N GLU A 53 -4.04 -6.63 0.04
CA GLU A 53 -3.56 -7.29 1.25
C GLU A 53 -2.81 -8.59 0.90
N ASN A 54 -3.38 -9.42 0.03
CA ASN A 54 -2.77 -10.71 -0.35
C ASN A 54 -1.44 -10.55 -1.10
N LYS A 55 -1.29 -9.50 -1.91
CA LYS A 55 -0.07 -9.24 -2.69
C LYS A 55 0.92 -8.35 -1.95
N GLN A 56 0.54 -7.79 -0.80
CA GLN A 56 1.30 -6.78 -0.07
C GLN A 56 1.81 -5.65 -1.01
N MET A 57 0.92 -5.14 -1.89
CA MET A 57 1.26 -4.13 -2.88
C MET A 57 0.14 -3.09 -3.08
N TYR A 58 0.50 -1.94 -3.63
CA TYR A 58 -0.46 -0.95 -4.14
C TYR A 58 -0.28 -0.71 -5.63
N TYR A 59 -1.32 -0.18 -6.28
CA TYR A 59 -1.29 0.28 -7.66
C TYR A 59 -2.28 1.45 -7.85
N CYS A 60 -1.84 2.50 -8.53
CA CYS A 60 -2.70 3.61 -8.96
C CYS A 60 -3.06 3.41 -10.44
N PHE A 61 -4.36 3.38 -10.75
CA PHE A 61 -4.86 3.24 -12.13
C PHE A 61 -5.01 4.58 -12.87
N GLY A 62 -4.87 5.70 -12.16
CA GLY A 62 -4.91 7.07 -12.70
C GLY A 62 -3.52 7.64 -12.96
#